data_AF-A0A914ST76-F1
#
_entry.id   AF-A0A914ST76-F1
#
_cell.length_a   1.000
_cell.length_b   1.000
_cell.length_c   1.000
_cell.angle_alpha   90.00
_cell.angle_beta   90.00
_cell.angle_gamma   90.00
#
_symmetry.space_group_name_H-M   'P 1'
#
loop_
_entity.id
_entity.type
_entity.pdbx_description
1 polymer ?
#
loop_
_entity_poly.entity_id
_entity_poly.type
_entity_poly.pdbx_seq_one_letter_code
_entity_poly.pdbx_strand_id
1 'polypeptide(L)' 'MLMILGPLDLVLTPSVAFTLDGKRLGHGKGFYDQFFASHQKMFNKMPFKVGLGLKEQIIDDLPISEFDILMDFVISP' A
#
# COMPACT_ATOMS: atom_id res chain seq x y z
N MET A 1 0.63 -17.40 -7.39
CA MET A 1 0.00 -16.22 -8.00
C MET A 1 -1.39 -16.10 -7.40
N LEU A 2 -1.69 -15.03 -6.67
CA LEU A 2 -3.02 -14.85 -6.08
C LEU A 2 -4.03 -14.68 -7.22
N MET A 3 -4.96 -15.62 -7.39
CA MET A 3 -6.06 -15.45 -8.35
C MET A 3 -7.15 -14.63 -7.67
N ILE A 4 -7.23 -13.35 -7.99
CA ILE A 4 -8.32 -12.47 -7.56
C ILE A 4 -9.48 -12.67 -8.53
N LEU A 5 -10.62 -13.12 -8.02
CA LEU A 5 -11.81 -13.46 -8.82
C LEU A 5 -12.69 -12.24 -9.14
N GLY A 6 -12.37 -11.05 -8.62
CA GLY A 6 -13.13 -9.82 -8.84
C GLY A 6 -12.50 -8.57 -8.20
N PRO A 7 -13.05 -7.37 -8.44
CA PRO A 7 -12.56 -6.14 -7.83
C PRO A 7 -12.56 -6.24 -6.30
N LEU A 8 -11.52 -5.69 -5.67
CA LEU A 8 -11.43 -5.57 -4.23
C LEU A 8 -11.94 -4.19 -3.81
N ASP A 9 -12.63 -4.13 -2.67
CA ASP A 9 -13.03 -2.87 -2.05
C ASP A 9 -11.94 -2.31 -1.14
N LEU A 10 -11.19 -3.19 -0.45
CA LEU A 10 -10.21 -2.82 0.58
C LEU A 10 -9.01 -3.78 0.54
N VAL A 11 -7.82 -3.24 0.80
CA VAL A 11 -6.58 -4.00 0.99
C VAL A 11 -5.87 -3.48 2.24
N LEU A 12 -5.70 -4.37 3.22
CA LEU A 12 -4.81 -4.15 4.34
C LEU A 12 -3.38 -4.43 3.89
N THR A 13 -2.53 -3.42 3.97
CA THR A 13 -1.17 -3.47 3.44
C THR A 13 -0.17 -3.42 4.59
N PRO A 14 0.52 -4.51 4.91
CA PRO A 14 1.66 -4.49 5.81
C PRO A 14 2.88 -3.87 5.11
N SER A 15 3.77 -3.28 5.88
CA SER A 15 5.04 -2.73 5.37
C SER A 15 6.10 -2.62 6.45
N VAL A 16 7.33 -2.27 6.07
CA VAL A 16 8.44 -2.03 7.02
C VAL A 16 8.22 -0.74 7.79
N ALA A 17 7.87 0.35 7.08
CA ALA A 17 7.56 1.65 7.67
C ALA A 17 6.45 2.37 6.89
N PHE A 18 5.82 3.32 7.55
CA PHE A 18 4.81 4.22 7.03
C PHE A 18 5.07 5.65 7.52
N THR A 19 4.51 6.61 6.79
CA THR A 19 4.32 7.98 7.27
C THR A 19 2.83 8.25 7.46
N LEU A 20 2.48 9.27 8.25
CA LEU A 20 1.07 9.62 8.48
C LEU A 20 0.35 10.14 7.23
N ASP A 21 1.10 10.67 6.25
CA ASP A 21 0.58 11.09 4.94
C ASP A 21 0.50 9.93 3.92
N GLY A 22 0.70 8.69 4.36
CA GLY A 22 0.40 7.49 3.58
C GLY A 22 1.57 6.95 2.75
N LYS A 23 2.78 7.51 2.87
CA LYS A 23 3.97 6.89 2.26
C LYS A 23 4.26 5.56 2.93
N ARG A 24 4.85 4.65 2.18
CA ARG A 24 5.07 3.27 2.61
C ARG A 24 6.43 2.77 2.14
N LEU A 25 7.20 2.17 3.03
CA LEU A 25 8.46 1.49 2.69
C LEU A 25 8.27 -0.03 2.78
N GLY A 26 8.30 -0.70 1.63
CA GLY A 26 8.30 -2.16 1.56
C GLY A 26 9.71 -2.76 1.67
N HIS A 27 9.83 -4.07 1.49
CA HIS A 27 11.12 -4.78 1.45
C HIS A 27 11.92 -4.59 0.13
N GLY A 28 11.58 -3.57 -0.67
CA GLY A 28 12.37 -3.18 -1.86
C GLY A 28 12.01 -3.84 -3.21
N LYS A 29 11.04 -4.77 -3.26
CA LYS A 29 10.63 -5.42 -4.53
C LYS A 29 9.41 -4.82 -5.24
N GLY A 30 8.77 -3.81 -4.64
CA GLY A 30 7.60 -3.13 -5.26
C GLY A 30 6.37 -4.01 -5.48
N PHE A 31 6.22 -5.12 -4.74
CA PHE A 31 5.12 -6.07 -4.97
C PHE A 31 3.73 -5.44 -4.80
N TYR A 32 3.53 -4.60 -3.78
CA TYR A 32 2.24 -3.96 -3.55
C TYR A 32 1.95 -2.88 -4.60
N ASP A 33 2.95 -2.14 -5.05
CA ASP A 33 2.80 -1.11 -6.08
C ASP A 33 2.40 -1.77 -7.41
N GLN A 34 3.09 -2.86 -7.79
CA GLN A 34 2.73 -3.67 -8.95
C GLN A 34 1.34 -4.30 -8.81
N PHE A 35 0.98 -4.76 -7.60
CA PHE A 35 -0.32 -5.34 -7.31
C PHE A 35 -1.46 -4.32 -7.51
N PHE A 36 -1.35 -3.12 -6.94
CA PHE A 36 -2.36 -2.08 -7.07
C PHE A 36 -2.50 -1.59 -8.51
N ALA A 37 -1.39 -1.36 -9.21
CA ALA A 37 -1.41 -0.97 -10.62
C ALA A 37 -2.06 -2.05 -11.49
N SER A 38 -1.73 -3.33 -11.25
CA SER A 38 -2.30 -4.45 -11.99
C SER A 38 -3.79 -4.63 -11.69
N HIS A 39 -4.19 -4.47 -10.43
CA HIS A 39 -5.58 -4.56 -10.00
C HIS A 39 -6.44 -3.45 -10.63
N GLN A 40 -5.98 -2.20 -10.56
CA GLN A 40 -6.64 -1.07 -11.21
C GLN A 40 -6.77 -1.30 -12.71
N LYS A 41 -5.72 -1.79 -13.38
CA LYS A 41 -5.75 -2.10 -14.81
C LYS A 41 -6.74 -3.23 -15.15
N MET A 42 -6.81 -4.27 -14.32
CA MET A 42 -7.65 -5.44 -14.58
C MET A 42 -9.14 -5.16 -14.33
N PHE A 43 -9.46 -4.42 -13.26
CA PHE A 43 -10.84 -4.23 -12.81
C PHE A 43 -11.38 -2.81 -12.97
N ASN A 44 -10.57 -1.88 -13.46
CA ASN A 44 -10.88 -0.45 -13.55
C ASN A 44 -11.36 0.14 -12.20
N LYS A 45 -10.80 -0.35 -11.10
CA LYS A 45 -11.13 0.07 -9.74
C LYS A 45 -9.89 -0.05 -8.86
N MET A 46 -9.52 1.05 -8.20
CA MET A 46 -8.50 1.03 -7.15
C MET A 46 -9.18 0.63 -5.82
N PRO A 47 -8.72 -0.41 -5.12
CA PRO A 47 -9.22 -0.69 -3.78
C PRO A 47 -8.80 0.41 -2.82
N PHE A 48 -9.54 0.55 -1.72
CA PHE A 48 -9.10 1.37 -0.60
C PHE A 48 -7.87 0.73 0.05
N LYS A 49 -6.84 1.51 0.34
CA LYS A 49 -5.50 1.03 0.75
C LYS A 49 -5.25 1.48 2.18
N VAL A 50 -5.18 0.53 3.10
CA VAL A 50 -4.96 0.84 4.52
C VAL A 50 -3.65 0.21 4.96
N GLY A 51 -2.68 1.05 5.33
CA GLY A 51 -1.47 0.63 6.02
C GLY A 51 -1.80 0.24 7.46
N LEU A 52 -1.40 -0.96 7.86
CA LEU A 52 -1.50 -1.40 9.25
C LEU A 52 -0.08 -1.56 9.79
N GLY A 53 0.28 -0.69 10.75
CA GLY A 53 1.62 -0.65 11.33
C GLY A 53 1.60 -0.53 12.84
N LEU A 54 2.70 -0.92 13.47
CA LEU A 54 2.99 -0.60 14.87
C LEU A 54 3.52 0.83 15.01
N LYS A 55 3.56 1.37 16.24
CA LYS A 55 4.08 2.72 16.52
C LYS A 55 5.49 2.91 16.00
N GLU A 56 6.33 1.90 16.16
CA GLU A 56 7.73 1.88 15.74
C GLU A 56 7.90 1.90 14.22
N GLN A 57 6.83 1.61 13.47
CA GLN A 57 6.82 1.65 12.01
C GLN A 57 6.34 2.99 11.48
N ILE A 58 5.87 3.91 12.33
CA ILE A 58 5.48 5.26 11.94
C ILE A 58 6.70 6.16 12.05
N ILE A 59 7.11 6.76 10.94
CA ILE A 59 8.24 7.68 10.88
C ILE A 59 7.85 8.99 10.18
N ASP A 60 8.67 10.02 10.34
CA ASP A 60 8.36 11.37 9.88
C ASP A 60 8.31 11.46 8.34
N ASP A 61 9.24 10.81 7.65
CA ASP A 61 9.30 10.86 6.20
C ASP A 61 9.92 9.60 5.58
N LEU A 62 9.61 9.37 4.31
CA LEU A 62 10.15 8.32 3.47
C LEU A 62 10.50 8.85 2.07
N PRO A 63 11.64 8.44 1.50
CA PRO A 63 11.87 8.65 0.08
C PRO A 63 10.86 7.86 -0.73
N ILE A 64 10.24 8.51 -1.72
CA ILE A 64 9.32 7.90 -2.67
C ILE A 64 9.72 8.26 -4.10
N SER A 65 9.24 7.46 -5.04
CA SER A 65 9.32 7.66 -6.48
C SER A 65 7.93 7.93 -7.07
N GLU A 66 7.89 8.32 -8.34
CA GLU A 66 6.64 8.52 -9.08
C GLU A 66 5.81 7.23 -9.27
N PHE A 67 6.40 6.06 -9.06
CA PHE A 67 5.75 4.76 -9.19
C PHE A 67 5.18 4.22 -7.88
N ASP A 68 5.50 4.85 -6.74
CA ASP A 68 5.02 4.40 -5.44
C ASP A 68 3.56 4.78 -5.22
N ILE A 69 2.76 3.81 -4.78
CA ILE A 69 1.33 4.01 -4.55
C ILE A 69 1.11 4.26 -3.06
N LEU A 70 0.70 5.49 -2.73
CA LEU A 70 0.40 5.92 -1.36
C LEU A 70 -0.81 5.17 -0.78
N MET A 71 -0.80 4.97 0.53
CA MET A 71 -1.95 4.47 1.28
C MET A 71 -3.00 5.57 1.44
N ASP A 72 -4.27 5.19 1.45
CA ASP A 72 -5.36 6.13 1.75
C ASP A 72 -5.41 6.43 3.25
N PHE A 73 -5.14 5.42 4.09
CA PHE A 73 -4.95 5.59 5.55
C PHE A 73 -3.80 4.75 6.08
N VAL A 74 -3.23 5.19 7.20
CA VAL A 74 -2.31 4.41 8.03
C VAL A 74 -2.89 4.35 9.44
N ILE A 75 -3.04 3.14 9.97
CA ILE A 75 -3.58 2.89 11.30
C ILE A 75 -2.47 2.27 12.16
N SER A 76 -2.25 2.86 13.33
CA SER A 76 -1.34 2.40 14.37
C SER A 76 -2.00 2.54 15.75
N PRO A 77 -1.63 1.70 16.75
CA PRO A 77 -1.96 1.94 18.16
C PRO A 77 -1.42 3.28 18.68
#